data_AF-A0A6L4Z2A0-F1
#
_entry.id   AF-A0A6L4Z2A0-F1
#
_cell.length_a   1.000
_cell.length_b   1.000
_cell.length_c   1.000
_cell.angle_alpha   90.00
_cell.angle_beta   90.00
_cell.angle_gamma   90.00
#
_symmetry.space_group_name_H-M   'P 1'
#
loop_
_entity.id
_entity.type
_entity.pdbx_description
1 polymer ?
#
loop_
_entity_poly.entity_id
_entity_poly.type
_entity_poly.pdbx_seq_one_letter_code
_entity_poly.pdbx_strand_id
1 'polypeptide(L)' 'MPTADPKELDCDVVLAAQALMVNAIVATENVAHLSRYTEAKHWRDIEP' A
#
# COMPACT_ATOMS: atom_id res chain seq x y z
N MET A 1 12.07 4.80 -4.18
CA MET A 1 13.23 3.90 -4.00
C MET A 1 12.66 2.60 -3.49
N PRO A 2 12.87 1.46 -4.16
CA PRO A 2 12.39 0.18 -3.65
C PRO A 2 13.03 -0.08 -2.28
N THR A 3 12.23 -0.51 -1.31
CA THR A 3 12.69 -0.76 0.07
C THR A 3 13.18 -2.19 0.28
N ALA A 4 12.96 -3.07 -0.69
CA ALA A 4 13.43 -4.45 -0.69
C ALA A 4 14.60 -4.68 -1.66
N ASP A 5 15.38 -5.74 -1.42
CA ASP A 5 16.39 -6.22 -2.36
C ASP A 5 15.73 -6.62 -3.70
N PRO A 6 16.39 -6.44 -4.86
CA PRO A 6 15.82 -6.85 -6.15
C PRO A 6 15.42 -8.33 -6.27
N LYS A 7 15.95 -9.21 -5.40
CA LYS A 7 15.61 -10.64 -5.34
C LYS A 7 14.53 -10.96 -4.30
N GLU A 8 14.04 -9.95 -3.59
CA GLU A 8 13.01 -10.09 -2.56
C GLU A 8 11.68 -9.50 -3.03
N LEU A 9 10.59 -9.97 -2.43
CA LEU A 9 9.27 -9.39 -2.64
C LEU A 9 9.11 -8.21 -1.68
N ASP A 10 8.77 -7.03 -2.21
CA ASP A 10 8.56 -5.84 -1.40
C ASP A 10 7.30 -5.99 -0.52
N CYS A 11 7.43 -5.62 0.76
CA CYS A 11 6.32 -5.63 1.71
C CYS A 11 5.13 -4.78 1.23
N ASP A 12 5.35 -3.71 0.48
CA ASP A 12 4.27 -2.89 -0.07
C ASP A 12 3.39 -3.69 -1.05
N VAL A 13 3.98 -4.65 -1.77
CA VAL A 13 3.24 -5.54 -2.68
C VAL A 13 2.44 -6.57 -1.88
N VAL A 14 3.00 -7.10 -0.79
CA VAL A 14 2.29 -8.03 0.11
C VAL A 14 1.10 -7.33 0.78
N LEU A 15 1.31 -6.13 1.33
CA LEU A 15 0.26 -5.32 1.95
C LEU A 15 -0.84 -4.96 0.95
N ALA A 16 -0.46 -4.54 -0.27
CA ALA A 16 -1.42 -4.24 -1.32
C ALA A 16 -2.26 -5.45 -1.72
N ALA A 17 -1.63 -6.63 -1.87
CA ALA A 17 -2.35 -7.86 -2.17
C ALA A 17 -3.37 -8.21 -1.08
N GLN A 18 -2.98 -8.09 0.20
CA GLN A 18 -3.90 -8.32 1.32
C GLN A 18 -5.08 -7.34 1.31
N ALA A 19 -4.82 -6.05 1.06
CA ALA A 19 -5.86 -5.03 0.98
C ALA A 19 -6.86 -5.32 -0.15
N LEU A 20 -6.38 -5.72 -1.32
CA LEU A 20 -7.24 -6.14 -2.44
C LEU A 20 -8.10 -7.36 -2.10
N MET A 21 -7.53 -8.36 -1.42
CA MET A 21 -8.26 -9.57 -1.02
C MET A 21 -9.43 -9.30 -0.09
N VAL A 22 -9.33 -8.28 0.76
CA VAL A 22 -10.39 -7.90 1.71
C VAL A 22 -11.16 -6.65 1.28
N ASN A 23 -10.91 -6.13 0.08
CA ASN A 23 -11.50 -4.91 -0.46
C ASN A 23 -11.40 -3.72 0.53
N ALA A 24 -10.18 -3.46 1.04
CA ALA A 24 -9.89 -2.40 1.98
C ALA A 24 -8.99 -1.30 1.38
N ILE A 25 -9.01 -0.13 2.02
CA ILE A 25 -8.13 1.00 1.72
C ILE A 25 -6.87 0.91 2.59
N VAL A 26 -5.70 1.13 1.99
CA VAL A 26 -4.46 1.27 2.76
C VAL A 26 -4.30 2.71 3.24
N ALA A 27 -4.43 2.92 4.55
CA ALA A 27 -4.11 4.18 5.21
C ALA A 27 -2.59 4.33 5.38
N THR A 28 -1.97 5.34 4.76
CA THR A 28 -0.51 5.46 4.72
C THR A 28 -0.06 6.90 4.48
N GLU A 29 1.12 7.28 4.98
CA GLU A 29 1.77 8.53 4.55
C GLU A 29 2.51 8.37 3.21
N ASN A 30 2.80 7.13 2.78
CA ASN A 30 3.49 6.83 1.51
C ASN A 30 2.51 6.56 0.36
N VAL A 31 1.56 7.49 0.16
CA VAL A 31 0.45 7.32 -0.79
C VAL A 31 0.98 7.07 -2.21
N ALA A 32 1.97 7.83 -2.66
CA ALA A 32 2.49 7.77 -4.03
C ALA A 32 3.15 6.42 -4.40
N HIS A 33 3.55 5.62 -3.42
CA HIS A 33 4.12 4.31 -3.66
C HIS A 33 3.03 3.23 -3.68
N LEU A 34 2.18 3.18 -2.65
CA LEU A 34 1.15 2.16 -2.50
C LEU A 34 -0.02 2.33 -3.49
N SER A 35 -0.32 3.56 -3.93
CA SER A 35 -1.36 3.84 -4.93
C SER A 35 -1.08 3.24 -6.31
N ARG A 36 0.13 2.73 -6.54
CA ARG A 36 0.50 2.00 -7.76
C ARG A 36 -0.06 0.58 -7.79
N TYR A 37 -0.43 0.04 -6.62
CA TYR A 37 -0.79 -1.37 -6.46
C TYR A 37 -2.21 -1.55 -5.90
N THR A 38 -2.71 -0.63 -5.07
CA THR A 38 -4.04 -0.70 -4.44
C THR A 38 -4.59 0.69 -4.13
N GLU A 39 -5.85 0.80 -3.70
CA GLU A 39 -6.38 2.06 -3.17
C GLU A 39 -5.64 2.42 -1.87
N ALA A 40 -4.92 3.55 -1.90
CA ALA A 40 -4.17 4.07 -0.78
C ALA A 40 -4.49 5.55 -0.57
N LYS A 41 -4.63 5.96 0.69
CA LYS A 41 -4.94 7.34 1.08
C LYS A 41 -4.11 7.78 2.27
N HIS A 42 -3.88 9.09 2.37
CA HIS A 42 -3.34 9.65 3.59
C HIS A 42 -4.33 9.39 4.73
N TRP A 43 -3.85 8.93 5.89
CA TRP A 43 -4.73 8.45 6.97
C TRP A 43 -5.70 9.53 7.49
N ARG A 44 -5.32 10.81 7.38
CA ARG A 44 -6.18 11.96 7.73
C ARG A 44 -7.31 12.24 6.74
N ASP A 45 -7.25 11.66 5.55
CA ASP A 45 -8.26 11.87 4.49
C ASP A 45 -9.35 10.78 4.53
N ILE A 46 -9.25 9.84 5.49
CA ILE A 46 -10.22 8.76 5.69
C ILE A 46 -11.20 9.23 6.77
N GLU A 47 -12.46 9.40 6.38
CA GLU A 47 -13.54 9.69 7.34
C GLU A 47 -13.90 8.44 8.16
N PRO A 48 -14.35 8.60 9.43
CA PRO A 48 -14.79 7.50 10.28
C PRO A 48 -15.95 6.66 9.71
#